data_AF-A0A4Y6PVW9-F1
#
_entry.id   AF-A0A4Y6PVW9-F1
#
_cell.length_a   1.000
_cell.length_b   1.000
_cell.length_c   1.000
_cell.angle_alpha   90.00
_cell.angle_beta   90.00
_cell.angle_gamma   90.00
#
_symmetry.space_group_name_H-M   'P 1'
#
loop_
_entity.id
_entity.type
_entity.pdbx_description
1 polymer ?
#
loop_
_entity_poly.entity_id
_entity_poly.type
_entity_poly.pdbx_seq_one_letter_code
_entity_poly.pdbx_strand_id
1 'polypeptide(L)' 'MRHLVSALAALLAVSSLTLATTASAQDDTSDDEVVCSYDAYNCGDFSSCAQVMQVFRACEGDVHKLDRDKDGVPCESLCD' A
#
# COMPACT_ATOMS: atom_id res chain seq x y z
N MET A 1 -58.31 2.99 -3.68
CA MET A 1 -57.44 2.78 -2.50
C MET A 1 -56.46 3.95 -2.43
N ARG A 2 -56.59 4.71 -1.34
CA ARG A 2 -55.63 5.68 -0.75
C ARG A 2 -54.52 6.24 -1.66
N HIS A 3 -54.70 7.52 -1.98
CA HIS A 3 -53.73 8.61 -1.79
C HIS A 3 -52.33 8.44 -2.41
N LEU A 4 -52.05 9.13 -3.52
CA LEU A 4 -51.53 10.50 -3.56
C LEU A 4 -50.03 10.57 -3.18
N VAL A 5 -49.17 10.46 -4.18
CA VAL A 5 -48.00 11.35 -4.30
C VAL A 5 -47.89 11.74 -5.78
N SER A 6 -48.48 12.88 -6.13
CA SER A 6 -48.36 13.54 -7.44
C SER A 6 -48.01 14.99 -7.18
N ALA A 7 -46.84 15.43 -7.67
CA ALA A 7 -46.31 16.80 -7.83
C ALA A 7 -44.77 16.70 -7.78
N LEU A 8 -43.94 17.20 -8.70
CA LEU A 8 -44.10 18.17 -9.76
C LEU A 8 -42.91 18.00 -10.76
N ALA A 9 -43.19 18.16 -12.06
CA ALA A 9 -42.35 18.65 -13.18
C ALA A 9 -40.81 18.43 -13.14
N ALA A 10 -40.25 17.59 -14.02
CA ALA A 10 -39.86 17.91 -15.41
C ALA A 10 -38.69 18.92 -15.55
N LEU A 11 -37.60 18.48 -16.20
CA LEU A 11 -36.89 19.12 -17.33
C LEU A 11 -35.36 18.87 -17.33
N LEU A 12 -34.96 17.97 -18.24
CA LEU A 12 -33.87 18.13 -19.21
C LEU A 12 -32.39 18.13 -18.79
N ALA A 13 -31.69 17.28 -19.55
CA ALA A 13 -30.36 17.48 -20.13
C ALA A 13 -29.13 16.98 -19.34
N VAL A 14 -28.85 15.69 -19.56
CA VAL A 14 -27.55 15.16 -20.01
C VAL A 14 -26.41 16.19 -20.15
N SER A 15 -25.45 16.15 -19.23
CA SER A 15 -24.03 16.40 -19.49
C SER A 15 -23.18 15.98 -18.28
N SER A 16 -23.20 14.69 -17.97
CA SER A 16 -22.11 14.09 -17.20
C SER A 16 -21.10 13.57 -18.21
N LEU A 17 -20.16 14.42 -18.60
CA LEU A 17 -18.95 14.03 -19.30
C LEU A 17 -18.08 13.23 -18.31
N THR A 18 -18.42 11.97 -18.09
CA THR A 18 -17.58 11.03 -17.36
C THR A 18 -17.00 10.04 -18.35
N LEU A 19 -16.03 10.49 -19.13
CA LEU A 19 -14.98 9.60 -19.64
C LEU A 19 -13.71 9.89 -18.86
N ALA A 20 -13.74 9.56 -17.57
CA ALA A 20 -12.50 9.31 -16.86
C ALA A 20 -12.02 7.94 -17.33
N THR A 21 -10.93 7.97 -18.07
CA THR A 21 -10.22 6.82 -18.60
C THR A 21 -10.06 5.77 -17.50
N THR A 22 -10.52 4.55 -17.75
CA THR A 22 -10.10 3.38 -17.00
C THR A 22 -8.67 3.07 -17.42
N ALA A 23 -7.71 3.79 -16.82
CA ALA A 23 -6.34 3.36 -16.78
C ALA A 23 -6.24 2.28 -15.70
N SER A 24 -6.41 1.04 -16.14
CA SER A 24 -5.88 -0.13 -15.43
C SER A 24 -4.37 0.08 -15.29
N ALA A 25 -3.92 0.46 -14.11
CA ALA A 25 -2.68 -0.08 -13.58
C ALA A 25 -3.13 -1.16 -12.61
N GLN A 26 -3.21 -2.39 -13.11
CA GLN A 26 -3.13 -3.57 -12.27
C GLN A 26 -1.83 -3.45 -11.48
N ASP A 27 -1.99 -3.01 -10.25
CA ASP A 27 -1.02 -3.24 -9.20
C ASP A 27 -1.08 -4.74 -8.92
N ASP A 28 -0.30 -5.51 -9.67
CA ASP A 28 0.10 -6.85 -9.27
C ASP A 28 1.04 -6.70 -8.06
N THR A 29 0.53 -6.17 -6.95
CA THR A 29 1.11 -6.44 -5.65
C THR A 29 0.77 -7.89 -5.35
N SER A 30 1.69 -8.75 -5.78
CA SER A 30 1.97 -9.95 -5.01
C SER A 30 2.22 -9.44 -3.60
N ASP A 31 1.22 -9.57 -2.74
CA ASP A 31 1.29 -9.31 -1.30
C ASP A 31 2.22 -10.40 -0.75
N ASP A 32 3.51 -10.26 -1.04
CA ASP A 32 4.57 -11.04 -0.42
C ASP A 32 4.59 -10.57 1.03
N GLU A 33 3.74 -11.21 1.83
CA GLU A 33 3.67 -11.02 3.27
C GLU A 33 5.09 -11.12 3.84
N VAL A 34 5.52 -10.09 4.56
CA VAL A 34 6.84 -10.07 5.18
C VAL A 34 6.91 -11.19 6.21
N VAL A 35 7.86 -12.11 6.03
CA VAL A 35 8.01 -13.27 6.90
C VAL A 35 8.66 -12.87 8.22
N CYS A 36 7.90 -12.74 9.30
CA CYS A 36 8.42 -12.35 10.62
C CYS A 36 8.61 -13.51 11.60
N SER A 37 8.31 -14.75 11.21
CA SER A 37 8.36 -15.93 12.11
C SER A 37 9.76 -16.50 12.32
N TYR A 38 10.73 -16.13 11.47
CA TYR A 38 12.13 -16.51 11.57
C TYR A 38 13.02 -15.51 10.82
N ASP A 39 14.33 -15.68 11.00
CA ASP A 39 15.38 -14.87 10.37
C ASP A 39 15.48 -15.18 8.86
N ALA A 40 14.73 -14.45 8.03
CA ALA A 40 14.56 -14.74 6.60
C ALA A 40 15.31 -13.79 5.64
N TYR A 41 15.62 -12.56 6.05
CA TYR A 41 16.18 -11.52 5.19
C TYR A 41 17.54 -11.04 5.68
N ASN A 42 18.40 -10.62 4.75
CA ASN A 42 19.71 -10.04 4.98
C ASN A 42 19.85 -8.74 4.17
N CYS A 43 20.83 -7.90 4.50
CA CYS A 43 21.04 -6.64 3.78
C CYS A 43 21.27 -6.81 2.26
N GLY A 44 21.80 -7.95 1.82
CA GLY A 44 22.02 -8.25 0.40
C GLY A 44 20.73 -8.53 -0.40
N ASP A 45 19.60 -8.75 0.28
CA ASP A 45 18.30 -8.97 -0.35
C ASP A 45 17.64 -7.66 -0.80
N PHE A 46 18.19 -6.51 -0.39
CA PHE A 46 17.64 -5.18 -0.64
C PHE A 46 18.56 -4.35 -1.52
N SER A 47 17.96 -3.46 -2.32
CA SER A 47 18.69 -2.52 -3.18
C SER A 47 18.57 -1.06 -2.72
N SER A 48 17.81 -0.78 -1.66
CA SER A 48 17.58 0.60 -1.18
C SER A 48 17.19 0.65 0.29
N CYS A 49 17.47 1.79 0.94
CA CYS A 49 16.99 2.07 2.29
C CYS A 49 15.47 1.87 2.43
N ALA A 50 14.68 2.32 1.45
CA ALA A 50 13.22 2.24 1.52
C ALA A 50 12.69 0.80 1.64
N GLN A 51 13.29 -0.15 0.91
CA GLN A 51 12.92 -1.56 0.95
C GLN A 51 13.26 -2.20 2.30
N VAL A 52 14.48 -1.99 2.79
CA VAL A 52 14.90 -2.57 4.08
C VAL A 52 14.10 -1.98 5.24
N MET A 53 13.80 -0.67 5.20
CA MET A 53 12.96 -0.01 6.20
C MET A 53 11.52 -0.54 6.20
N GLN A 54 10.99 -0.93 5.04
CA GLN A 54 9.66 -1.54 4.95
C GLN A 54 9.61 -2.88 5.68
N VAL A 55 10.59 -3.77 5.43
CA VAL A 55 10.69 -5.07 6.11
C VAL A 55 10.97 -4.90 7.60
N PHE A 56 11.92 -4.04 7.98
CA PHE A 56 12.28 -3.78 9.37
C PHE A 56 11.10 -3.27 10.21
N ARG A 57 10.22 -2.44 9.63
CA ARG A 57 9.02 -1.92 10.30
C ARG A 57 7.83 -2.87 10.28
N ALA A 58 7.81 -3.83 9.35
CA ALA A 58 6.70 -4.78 9.23
C ALA A 58 6.73 -5.81 10.36
N CYS A 59 7.91 -6.16 10.88
CA CYS A 59 8.07 -7.09 11.98
C CYS A 59 8.15 -6.40 13.34
N GLU A 60 7.74 -7.11 14.39
CA GLU A 60 7.94 -6.66 15.77
C GLU A 60 9.41 -6.87 16.17
N GLY A 61 10.17 -5.78 16.25
CA GLY A 61 11.59 -5.80 16.58
C GLY A 61 12.46 -6.31 15.43
N ASP A 62 13.77 -6.45 15.69
CA ASP A 62 14.74 -6.81 14.67
C ASP A 62 14.95 -8.34 14.57
N VAL A 63 13.92 -9.04 14.12
CA VAL A 63 13.95 -10.52 13.94
C VAL A 63 15.02 -10.95 12.93
N HIS A 64 15.27 -10.10 11.92
CA HIS A 64 16.19 -10.32 10.81
C HIS A 64 17.62 -9.82 11.07
N LYS A 65 17.87 -9.24 12.26
CA LYS A 65 19.19 -8.72 12.66
C LYS A 65 19.77 -7.72 11.65
N LEU A 66 18.91 -6.92 11.04
CA LEU A 66 19.27 -5.93 10.03
C LEU A 66 19.86 -4.67 10.69
N ASP A 67 19.56 -4.42 11.96
CA ASP A 67 20.01 -3.29 12.76
C ASP A 67 20.96 -3.80 13.87
N ARG A 68 22.26 -3.83 13.53
CA ARG A 68 23.28 -4.48 14.36
C ARG A 68 23.54 -3.73 15.67
N ASP A 69 23.58 -2.40 15.61
CA ASP A 69 23.88 -1.52 16.73
C ASP A 69 22.63 -0.96 17.42
N LYS A 70 21.44 -1.24 16.87
CA LYS A 70 20.12 -1.00 17.46
C LYS A 70 19.78 0.47 17.57
N ASP A 71 20.20 1.25 16.58
CA ASP A 71 19.92 2.69 16.51
C ASP A 71 18.61 3.00 15.75
N GLY A 72 17.97 1.97 15.18
CA GLY A 72 16.74 2.08 14.39
C GLY A 72 16.99 2.23 12.88
N VAL A 73 18.23 2.13 12.43
CA VAL A 73 18.64 2.23 11.02
C VAL A 73 19.19 0.87 10.54
N PRO A 74 18.34 -0.01 9.99
CA PRO A 74 18.77 -1.27 9.42
C PRO A 74 19.67 -1.06 8.19
N CYS A 75 20.70 -1.90 8.07
CA CYS A 75 21.59 -1.96 6.91
C CYS A 75 22.11 -0.58 6.46
N GLU A 76 22.66 0.21 7.39
CA GLU A 76 23.09 1.62 7.22
C GLU A 76 23.75 1.95 5.86
N SER A 77 24.57 1.04 5.32
CA SER A 77 25.19 1.17 3.99
C SER A 77 24.22 1.41 2.81
N LEU A 78 22.93 1.11 2.97
CA LEU A 78 21.87 1.37 2.00
C LEU A 78 21.12 2.68 2.26
N CYS A 79 21.33 3.30 3.42
CA CYS A 79 20.65 4.49 3.96
C CYS A 79 21.55 5.73 4.07
N ASP A 80 22.87 5.57 3.87
CA ASP A 80 23.87 6.64 3.78
C ASP A 80 23.75 7.53 2.51
#